data_AF-A0A944SKK7-F1
#
_entry.id   AF-A0A944SKK7-F1
#
_cell.length_a   1.000
_cell.length_b   1.000
_cell.length_c   1.000
_cell.angle_alpha   90.00
_cell.angle_beta   90.00
_cell.angle_gamma   90.00
#
_symmetry.space_group_name_H-M   'P 1'
#
loop_
_entity.id
_entity.type
_entity.pdbx_description
1 polymer ?
#
loop_
_entity_poly.entity_id
_entity_poly.type
_entity_poly.pdbx_seq_one_letter_code
_entity_poly.pdbx_strand_id
1 'polypeptide(L)'
;EFKTEFEEMTERMGYWLEIEDAYITYTNEYIESVWWILGQLWKKGLLYRGHKVVPYCARCGTGLSSHEVAQGYKKITEPSVYVALPLTESTLGENVSLLVWTTTPWTLPGNVAVAVNPTISYAVVRSHGQLFVVAESRAAEVFKGEPYKTEKTFLGKDIIAAEYKPLFNKPIEQLAKDESVFRVVGAEFVEASEGTGLVHMAPAFGEEDNEVGKKENLPVLTTIDTEGKILKGLGIPGEGEFAKEADSKIIEWLESEGLLLKTEDTTHEYPFCWRCDTPLLYYAKPSYFIAMTKVKERLVANNKNIEWVPEYMRDGRMGEWLANVKDWALSRDRYWGTPLPIWRTEDEQETFLGITQNAAQEDGAIVKAIEDFRTKMSKETDDGDYHIPFIDDVTFKHPETGEKMKRVPEVIDVWFDAGAMPYAQAHVPFDMPEDKAPLQADYISEAIDQTRGWFYTLQAIAAALGNDEPYKHVITFAHVLDKNGKKMSKSKGNVINPIEMGDEFGFDSIRWFFYTVSQPGTPIKFNPDELKKVQRRMFNTLLNSFSFYRLYNQDPQKDTGVSTPPKHEMDQWLLARLNEVGYEVTTHLEEYQVVNAARRLEEFVNELSTKYIQLSRD
;
A
#
# COMPACT_ATOMS: atom_id res chain seq x y z
N GLU A 1 0.71 -13.14 24.55
CA GLU A 1 1.15 -11.84 25.07
C GLU A 1 0.33 -10.71 24.44
N PHE A 2 0.57 -10.34 23.16
CA PHE A 2 -0.17 -9.25 22.51
C PHE A 2 -1.71 -9.40 22.49
N LYS A 3 -2.24 -10.62 22.30
CA LYS A 3 -3.71 -10.85 22.35
C LYS A 3 -4.29 -10.38 23.68
N THR A 4 -3.75 -10.88 24.79
CA THR A 4 -4.22 -10.56 26.15
C THR A 4 -4.09 -9.07 26.48
N GLU A 5 -3.00 -8.41 26.06
CA GLU A 5 -2.84 -6.96 26.26
C GLU A 5 -3.93 -6.15 25.52
N PHE A 6 -4.29 -6.57 24.29
CA PHE A 6 -5.33 -5.93 23.51
C PHE A 6 -6.74 -6.21 24.06
N GLU A 7 -6.99 -7.39 24.60
CA GLU A 7 -8.25 -7.74 25.27
C GLU A 7 -8.47 -6.84 26.50
N GLU A 8 -7.46 -6.71 27.37
CA GLU A 8 -7.53 -5.83 28.54
C GLU A 8 -7.77 -4.37 28.12
N MET A 9 -7.05 -3.88 27.11
CA MET A 9 -7.23 -2.51 26.62
C MET A 9 -8.64 -2.29 26.06
N THR A 10 -9.16 -3.25 25.29
CA THR A 10 -10.50 -3.19 24.66
C THR A 10 -11.60 -3.10 25.73
N GLU A 11 -11.52 -3.95 26.75
CA GLU A 11 -12.46 -3.94 27.88
C GLU A 11 -12.40 -2.60 28.63
N ARG A 12 -11.19 -2.16 29.00
CA ARG A 12 -10.98 -0.92 29.77
C ARG A 12 -11.42 0.34 29.03
N MET A 13 -11.28 0.37 27.70
CA MET A 13 -11.76 1.47 26.86
C MET A 13 -13.29 1.50 26.72
N GLY A 14 -14.00 0.45 27.14
CA GLY A 14 -15.43 0.31 26.92
C GLY A 14 -15.78 0.15 25.45
N TYR A 15 -14.96 -0.59 24.69
CA TYR A 15 -15.22 -0.95 23.30
C TYR A 15 -15.84 -2.35 23.25
N TRP A 16 -17.17 -2.39 23.28
CA TRP A 16 -17.93 -3.64 23.39
C TRP A 16 -17.89 -4.41 22.08
N LEU A 17 -17.20 -5.56 22.10
CA LEU A 17 -17.07 -6.50 20.99
C LEU A 17 -17.24 -7.92 21.51
N GLU A 18 -17.57 -8.84 20.61
CA GLU A 18 -17.47 -10.28 20.87
C GLU A 18 -16.00 -10.70 20.70
N ILE A 19 -15.35 -11.05 21.82
CA ILE A 19 -13.90 -11.34 21.87
C ILE A 19 -13.66 -12.86 21.89
N GLU A 20 -14.56 -13.62 22.53
CA GLU A 20 -14.37 -15.07 22.70
C GLU A 20 -14.42 -15.79 21.35
N ASP A 21 -15.36 -15.38 20.50
CA ASP A 21 -15.57 -15.91 19.14
C ASP A 21 -14.97 -15.01 18.04
N ALA A 22 -13.98 -14.17 18.37
CA ALA A 22 -13.33 -13.31 17.39
C ALA A 22 -12.70 -14.12 16.25
N TYR A 23 -12.97 -13.73 15.00
CA TYR A 23 -12.33 -14.35 13.84
C TYR A 23 -10.82 -14.10 13.86
N ILE A 24 -10.04 -15.06 13.37
CA ILE A 24 -8.59 -14.94 13.28
C ILE A 24 -8.11 -15.48 11.94
N THR A 25 -7.23 -14.74 11.26
CA THR A 25 -6.85 -15.03 9.87
C THR A 25 -6.05 -16.31 9.68
N TYR A 26 -5.47 -16.88 10.74
CA TYR A 26 -4.73 -18.13 10.70
C TYR A 26 -5.59 -19.36 11.02
N THR A 27 -6.91 -19.23 11.17
CA THR A 27 -7.75 -20.43 11.29
C THR A 27 -7.97 -21.07 9.93
N ASN A 28 -8.17 -22.38 9.90
CA ASN A 28 -8.37 -23.11 8.66
C ASN A 28 -9.62 -22.61 7.92
N GLU A 29 -10.71 -22.33 8.64
CA GLU A 29 -11.98 -21.82 8.07
C GLU A 29 -11.78 -20.48 7.35
N TYR A 30 -10.92 -19.62 7.91
CA TYR A 30 -10.57 -18.35 7.28
C TYR A 30 -9.78 -18.60 5.99
N ILE A 31 -8.78 -19.49 6.05
CA ILE A 31 -7.95 -19.88 4.89
C ILE A 31 -8.79 -20.53 3.78
N GLU A 32 -9.75 -21.41 4.12
CA GLU A 32 -10.64 -22.03 3.14
C GLU A 32 -11.42 -20.98 2.35
N SER A 33 -11.94 -19.97 3.04
CA SER A 33 -12.68 -18.87 2.41
C SER A 33 -11.76 -18.01 1.53
N VAL A 34 -10.55 -17.72 2.00
CA VAL A 34 -9.52 -17.00 1.21
C VAL A 34 -9.18 -17.77 -0.07
N TRP A 35 -8.98 -19.09 0.02
CA TRP A 35 -8.75 -19.95 -1.13
C TRP A 35 -9.93 -20.01 -2.07
N TRP A 36 -11.16 -20.01 -1.55
CA TRP A 36 -12.35 -19.91 -2.38
C TRP A 36 -12.35 -18.61 -3.20
N ILE A 37 -12.08 -17.45 -2.57
CA ILE A 37 -11.99 -16.16 -3.29
C ILE A 37 -10.93 -16.25 -4.38
N LEU A 38 -9.72 -16.72 -4.05
CA LEU A 38 -8.64 -16.88 -5.03
C LEU A 38 -9.04 -17.82 -6.19
N GLY A 39 -9.82 -18.86 -5.90
CA GLY A 39 -10.36 -19.77 -6.90
C GLY A 39 -11.38 -19.11 -7.83
N GLN A 40 -12.23 -18.23 -7.31
CA GLN A 40 -13.12 -17.42 -8.16
C GLN A 40 -12.32 -16.50 -9.09
N LEU A 41 -11.27 -15.86 -8.55
CA LEU A 41 -10.40 -14.98 -9.32
C LEU A 41 -9.61 -15.76 -10.39
N TRP A 42 -9.14 -16.97 -10.08
CA TRP A 42 -8.51 -17.88 -11.05
C TRP A 42 -9.46 -18.25 -12.19
N LYS A 43 -10.69 -18.68 -11.87
CA LYS A 43 -11.72 -19.03 -12.86
C LYS A 43 -12.08 -17.86 -13.79
N LYS A 44 -12.04 -16.63 -13.28
CA LYS A 44 -12.28 -15.41 -14.06
C LYS A 44 -11.06 -14.92 -14.86
N GLY A 45 -9.92 -15.62 -14.79
CA GLY A 45 -8.67 -15.19 -15.43
C GLY A 45 -8.15 -13.85 -14.88
N LEU A 46 -8.44 -13.58 -13.59
CA LEU A 46 -7.96 -12.42 -12.85
C LEU A 46 -6.69 -12.75 -12.06
N LEU A 47 -6.56 -13.95 -11.50
CA LEU A 47 -5.31 -14.42 -10.89
C LEU A 47 -4.42 -15.03 -11.98
N TYR A 48 -3.20 -14.50 -12.14
CA TYR A 48 -2.27 -14.96 -13.16
C TYR A 48 -0.81 -14.85 -12.70
N ARG A 49 0.06 -15.66 -13.29
CA ARG A 49 1.50 -15.55 -13.12
C ARG A 49 2.10 -14.65 -14.19
N GLY A 50 2.89 -13.67 -13.76
CA GLY A 50 3.59 -12.75 -14.64
C GLY A 50 5.07 -12.66 -14.30
N HIS A 51 5.89 -12.36 -15.31
CA HIS A 51 7.26 -11.91 -15.10
C HIS A 51 7.28 -10.38 -15.23
N LYS A 52 7.21 -9.69 -14.10
CA LYS A 52 7.14 -8.23 -14.02
C LYS A 52 8.21 -7.70 -13.09
N VAL A 53 8.57 -6.43 -13.29
CA VAL A 53 9.39 -5.69 -12.34
C VAL A 53 8.50 -5.27 -11.18
N VAL A 54 8.83 -5.76 -9.98
CA VAL A 54 8.09 -5.43 -8.76
C VAL A 54 9.00 -4.68 -7.80
N PRO A 55 8.45 -3.78 -6.98
CA PRO A 55 9.16 -3.26 -5.83
C PRO A 55 9.55 -4.42 -4.90
N TYR A 56 10.82 -4.50 -4.54
CA TYR A 56 11.42 -5.63 -3.84
C TYR A 56 12.18 -5.16 -2.61
N CYS A 57 11.88 -5.79 -1.48
CA CYS A 57 12.59 -5.54 -0.24
C CYS A 57 13.68 -6.60 -0.06
N ALA A 58 14.92 -6.26 -0.38
CA ALA A 58 16.08 -7.15 -0.26
C ALA A 58 16.32 -7.69 1.17
N ARG A 59 15.97 -6.90 2.20
CA ARG A 59 16.01 -7.38 3.59
C ARG A 59 14.93 -8.44 3.87
N CYS A 60 13.73 -8.25 3.33
CA CYS A 60 12.60 -9.17 3.55
C CYS A 60 12.60 -10.32 2.54
N GLY A 61 13.39 -10.24 1.48
CA GLY A 61 13.49 -11.25 0.44
C GLY A 61 12.24 -11.37 -0.44
N THR A 62 11.37 -10.35 -0.51
CA THR A 62 10.08 -10.47 -1.21
C THR A 62 9.61 -9.21 -1.93
N GLY A 63 8.77 -9.40 -2.95
CA GLY A 63 8.08 -8.33 -3.67
C GLY A 63 6.93 -7.74 -2.84
N LEU A 64 6.62 -6.46 -3.09
CA LEU A 64 5.57 -5.70 -2.42
C LEU A 64 4.53 -5.20 -3.41
N SER A 65 3.30 -5.01 -2.92
CA SER A 65 2.21 -4.44 -3.70
C SER A 65 2.37 -2.92 -3.85
N SER A 66 1.71 -2.32 -4.85
CA SER A 66 1.73 -0.87 -5.06
C SER A 66 1.23 -0.08 -3.83
N HIS A 67 0.23 -0.62 -3.13
CA HIS A 67 -0.36 0.04 -1.96
C HIS A 67 0.50 -0.08 -0.70
N GLU A 68 1.29 -1.14 -0.55
CA GLU A 68 2.35 -1.21 0.47
C GLU A 68 3.46 -0.18 0.19
N VAL A 69 3.88 -0.06 -1.07
CA VAL A 69 4.94 0.89 -1.46
C VAL A 69 4.52 2.33 -1.27
N ALA A 70 3.26 2.66 -1.58
CA ALA A 70 2.69 3.99 -1.38
C ALA A 70 2.76 4.49 0.07
N GLN A 71 2.89 3.59 1.06
CA GLN A 71 3.01 3.94 2.48
C GLN A 71 4.46 4.27 2.90
N GLY A 72 5.45 3.93 2.07
CA GLY A 72 6.86 3.95 2.43
C GLY A 72 7.71 5.03 1.76
N TYR A 73 7.12 5.95 0.98
CA TYR A 73 7.87 7.01 0.32
C TYR A 73 8.51 7.99 1.32
N LYS A 74 9.76 8.35 1.03
CA LYS A 74 10.52 9.36 1.77
C LYS A 74 11.25 10.26 0.79
N LYS A 75 11.30 11.55 1.11
CA LYS A 75 12.14 12.51 0.42
C LYS A 75 13.60 12.29 0.81
N ILE A 76 14.44 11.94 -0.16
CA ILE A 76 15.88 11.74 0.02
C ILE A 76 16.65 12.64 -0.95
N THR A 77 17.92 12.88 -0.64
CA THR A 77 18.86 13.56 -1.54
C THR A 77 20.01 12.61 -1.81
N GLU A 78 20.28 12.37 -3.08
CA GLU A 78 21.32 11.45 -3.53
C GLU A 78 21.98 11.96 -4.82
N PRO A 79 23.22 11.55 -5.10
CA PRO A 79 23.92 11.98 -6.31
C PRO A 79 23.28 11.35 -7.54
N SER A 80 22.82 12.19 -8.45
CA SER A 80 22.52 11.80 -9.82
C SER A 80 23.76 11.97 -10.70
N VAL A 81 23.87 11.14 -11.75
CA VAL A 81 25.05 11.10 -12.61
C VAL A 81 24.67 11.27 -14.08
N TYR A 82 25.54 11.98 -14.80
CA TYR A 82 25.47 12.16 -16.25
C TYR A 82 26.58 11.33 -16.89
N VAL A 83 26.20 10.28 -17.63
CA VAL A 83 27.11 9.25 -18.12
C VAL A 83 27.15 9.26 -19.64
N ALA A 84 28.37 9.31 -20.18
CA ALA A 84 28.63 9.26 -21.62
C ALA A 84 28.72 7.81 -22.10
N LEU A 85 27.92 7.47 -23.11
CA LEU A 85 27.93 6.19 -23.80
C LEU A 85 28.42 6.41 -25.25
N PRO A 86 29.71 6.14 -25.55
CA PRO A 86 30.28 6.42 -26.86
C PRO A 86 29.58 5.64 -27.97
N LEU A 87 29.18 6.29 -29.06
CA LEU A 87 28.66 5.59 -30.24
C LEU A 87 29.77 4.74 -30.90
N THR A 88 29.44 3.54 -31.37
CA THR A 88 30.40 2.66 -32.07
C THR A 88 30.66 3.15 -33.49
N GLU A 89 29.59 3.49 -34.21
CA GLU A 89 29.60 4.12 -35.52
C GLU A 89 28.56 5.25 -35.53
N SER A 90 28.93 6.42 -36.05
CA SER A 90 28.08 7.61 -35.97
C SER A 90 28.06 8.41 -37.27
N THR A 91 26.86 8.66 -37.78
CA THR A 91 26.59 9.63 -38.85
C THR A 91 26.47 11.08 -38.33
N LEU A 92 26.58 11.24 -37.01
CA LEU A 92 26.42 12.52 -36.30
C LEU A 92 27.77 13.23 -36.07
N GLY A 93 28.89 12.55 -36.28
CA GLY A 93 30.25 13.07 -36.14
C GLY A 93 31.20 12.04 -35.51
N GLU A 94 32.50 12.34 -35.53
CA GLU A 94 33.51 11.53 -34.85
C GLU A 94 33.45 11.72 -33.33
N ASN A 95 33.62 10.64 -32.56
CA ASN A 95 33.68 10.64 -31.09
C ASN A 95 32.45 11.29 -30.41
N VAL A 96 31.25 10.94 -30.89
CA VAL A 96 29.97 11.36 -30.29
C VAL A 96 29.51 10.34 -29.26
N SER A 97 29.09 10.81 -28.09
CA SER A 97 28.52 9.98 -27.02
C SER A 97 27.05 10.32 -26.77
N LEU A 98 26.23 9.30 -26.51
CA LEU A 98 24.91 9.49 -25.92
C LEU A 98 25.10 9.89 -24.46
N LEU A 99 24.51 11.00 -24.01
CA LEU A 99 24.60 11.41 -22.61
C LEU A 99 23.32 11.00 -21.89
N VAL A 100 23.40 9.99 -21.03
CA VAL A 100 22.28 9.53 -20.21
C VAL A 100 22.37 10.11 -18.81
N TRP A 101 21.22 10.18 -18.12
CA TRP A 101 21.14 10.61 -16.73
C TRP A 101 20.44 9.55 -15.89
N THR A 102 20.92 9.35 -14.66
CA THR A 102 20.29 8.42 -13.72
C THR A 102 20.54 8.83 -12.26
N THR A 103 19.57 8.56 -11.40
CA THR A 103 19.70 8.63 -9.93
C THR A 103 20.10 7.29 -9.32
N THR A 104 20.15 6.21 -10.12
CA THR A 104 20.47 4.85 -9.67
C THR A 104 21.68 4.27 -10.40
N PRO A 105 22.91 4.74 -10.12
CA PRO A 105 24.14 4.21 -10.73
C PRO A 105 24.26 2.68 -10.70
N TRP A 106 23.82 2.02 -9.61
CA TRP A 106 23.79 0.56 -9.47
C TRP A 106 23.03 -0.20 -10.54
N THR A 107 22.15 0.47 -11.30
CA THR A 107 21.40 -0.13 -12.42
C THR A 107 22.17 -0.11 -13.75
N LEU A 108 23.20 0.74 -13.88
CA LEU A 108 24.01 0.88 -15.11
C LEU A 108 24.67 -0.43 -15.59
N PRO A 109 25.13 -1.34 -14.71
CA PRO A 109 25.60 -2.66 -15.13
C PRO A 109 24.54 -3.53 -15.81
N GLY A 110 23.26 -3.28 -15.56
CA GLY A 110 22.13 -3.94 -16.21
C GLY A 110 21.67 -3.27 -17.51
N ASN A 111 22.39 -2.25 -17.98
CA ASN A 111 22.03 -1.51 -19.19
C ASN A 111 22.11 -2.41 -20.44
N VAL A 112 21.08 -2.37 -21.29
CA VAL A 112 21.04 -3.12 -22.56
C VAL A 112 20.55 -2.27 -23.75
N ALA A 113 20.02 -1.08 -23.51
CA ALA A 113 19.64 -0.11 -24.55
C ALA A 113 19.63 1.33 -24.00
N VAL A 114 19.43 2.30 -24.89
CA VAL A 114 19.11 3.70 -24.54
C VAL A 114 17.80 4.07 -25.21
N ALA A 115 16.83 4.59 -24.46
CA ALA A 115 15.56 5.03 -25.00
C ALA A 115 15.56 6.53 -25.33
N VAL A 116 14.95 6.87 -26.46
CA VAL A 116 14.67 8.24 -26.90
C VAL A 116 13.21 8.36 -27.33
N ASN A 117 12.62 9.54 -27.16
CA ASN A 117 11.30 9.80 -27.70
C ASN A 117 11.39 10.09 -29.21
N PRO A 118 10.71 9.34 -30.09
CA PRO A 118 10.82 9.54 -31.54
C PRO A 118 10.43 10.95 -32.03
N THR A 119 9.62 11.67 -31.26
CA THR A 119 9.04 12.97 -31.63
C THR A 119 9.77 14.17 -31.02
N ILE A 120 10.62 13.98 -30.02
CA ILE A 120 11.40 15.04 -29.37
C ILE A 120 12.58 15.43 -30.27
N SER A 121 12.98 16.71 -30.24
CA SER A 121 14.20 17.17 -30.90
C SER A 121 15.43 17.02 -30.01
N TYR A 122 16.50 16.51 -30.62
CA TYR A 122 17.79 16.25 -30.00
C TYR A 122 18.88 17.05 -30.71
N ALA A 123 19.96 17.31 -29.97
CA ALA A 123 21.09 18.10 -30.42
C ALA A 123 22.41 17.38 -30.17
N VAL A 124 23.34 17.49 -31.12
CA VAL A 124 24.76 17.21 -30.88
C VAL A 124 25.39 18.48 -30.33
N VAL A 125 25.88 18.41 -29.10
CA VAL A 125 26.45 19.53 -28.36
C VAL A 125 27.93 19.28 -28.08
N ARG A 126 28.78 20.25 -28.43
CA ARG A 126 30.19 20.26 -28.06
C ARG A 126 30.37 20.92 -26.69
N SER A 127 30.91 20.18 -25.72
CA SER A 127 31.30 20.67 -24.39
C SER A 127 32.46 19.82 -23.86
N HIS A 128 33.31 20.36 -22.98
CA HIS A 128 34.46 19.63 -22.41
C HIS A 128 35.37 18.96 -23.45
N GLY A 129 35.47 19.51 -24.66
CA GLY A 129 36.24 18.93 -25.77
C GLY A 129 35.62 17.68 -26.42
N GLN A 130 34.44 17.24 -25.98
CA GLN A 130 33.72 16.07 -26.49
C GLN A 130 32.39 16.48 -27.16
N LEU A 131 31.75 15.54 -27.86
CA LEU A 131 30.44 15.72 -28.47
C LEU A 131 29.41 14.83 -27.77
N PHE A 132 28.31 15.42 -27.32
CA PHE A 132 27.24 14.74 -26.60
C PHE A 132 25.91 14.86 -27.33
N VAL A 133 25.12 13.80 -27.31
CA VAL A 133 23.70 13.84 -27.69
C VAL A 133 22.87 14.11 -26.44
N VAL A 134 22.05 15.16 -26.49
CA VAL A 134 21.06 15.54 -25.47
C VAL A 134 19.77 16.02 -26.15
N ALA A 135 18.64 15.98 -25.46
CA ALA A 135 17.45 16.70 -25.91
C ALA A 135 17.77 18.19 -26.05
N GLU A 136 17.34 18.81 -27.15
CA GLU A 136 17.69 20.20 -27.48
C GLU A 136 17.25 21.16 -26.35
N SER A 137 16.05 20.95 -25.80
CA SER A 137 15.50 21.73 -24.69
C SER A 137 16.28 21.61 -23.39
N ARG A 138 17.07 20.53 -23.22
CA ARG A 138 17.83 20.23 -21.99
C ARG A 138 19.27 20.74 -22.03
N ALA A 139 19.81 21.07 -23.21
CA ALA A 139 21.22 21.44 -23.38
C ALA A 139 21.66 22.58 -22.43
N ALA A 140 20.84 23.62 -22.28
CA ALA A 140 21.16 24.77 -21.43
C ALA A 140 21.29 24.42 -19.94
N GLU A 141 20.44 23.52 -19.42
CA GLU A 141 20.50 23.11 -18.02
C GLU A 141 21.59 22.05 -17.78
N VAL A 142 21.75 21.10 -18.72
CA VAL A 142 22.78 20.06 -18.64
C VAL A 142 24.18 20.67 -18.59
N PHE A 143 24.47 21.68 -19.41
CA PHE A 143 25.78 22.34 -19.49
C PHE A 143 25.81 23.70 -18.77
N LYS A 144 24.91 23.93 -17.81
CA LYS A 144 24.84 25.18 -17.05
C LYS A 144 26.17 25.46 -16.35
N GLY A 145 26.71 26.66 -16.60
CA GLY A 145 28.02 27.08 -16.06
C GLY A 145 29.21 26.70 -16.94
N GLU A 146 29.00 25.88 -17.98
CA GLU A 146 30.05 25.40 -18.89
C GLU A 146 29.84 25.93 -20.32
N PRO A 147 30.93 26.24 -21.06
CA PRO A 147 30.80 26.66 -22.45
C PRO A 147 30.39 25.47 -23.32
N TYR A 148 29.24 25.61 -24.00
CA TYR A 148 28.77 24.62 -24.97
C TYR A 148 28.36 25.23 -26.31
N LYS A 149 28.41 24.43 -27.38
CA LYS A 149 27.97 24.82 -28.72
C LYS A 149 27.18 23.71 -29.38
N THR A 150 25.97 24.03 -29.86
CA THR A 150 25.17 23.12 -30.69
C THR A 150 25.75 23.04 -32.10
N GLU A 151 26.06 21.83 -32.57
CA GLU A 151 26.63 21.58 -33.91
C GLU A 151 25.56 21.13 -34.91
N LYS A 152 24.58 20.34 -34.46
CA LYS A 152 23.50 19.79 -35.29
C LYS A 152 22.28 19.46 -34.44
N THR A 153 21.08 19.56 -35.01
CA THR A 153 19.83 19.09 -34.42
C THR A 153 19.15 18.05 -35.32
N PHE A 154 18.34 17.19 -34.72
CA PHE A 154 17.60 16.10 -35.38
C PHE A 154 16.41 15.65 -34.52
N LEU A 155 15.56 14.77 -35.04
CA LEU A 155 14.45 14.17 -34.27
C LEU A 155 14.88 12.82 -33.68
N GLY A 156 14.32 12.43 -32.54
CA GLY A 156 14.70 11.16 -31.87
C GLY A 156 14.57 9.93 -32.78
N LYS A 157 13.60 9.91 -33.69
CA LYS A 157 13.45 8.85 -34.70
C LYS A 157 14.69 8.66 -35.60
N ASP A 158 15.49 9.71 -35.79
CA ASP A 158 16.63 9.72 -36.71
C ASP A 158 17.88 9.05 -36.10
N ILE A 159 17.88 8.76 -34.79
CA ILE A 159 18.98 8.07 -34.08
C ILE A 159 18.60 6.66 -33.61
N ILE A 160 17.36 6.21 -33.83
CA ILE A 160 16.94 4.84 -33.51
C ILE A 160 17.83 3.84 -34.25
N ALA A 161 18.18 2.75 -33.56
CA ALA A 161 19.13 1.72 -33.97
C ALA A 161 20.61 2.15 -33.99
N ALA A 162 20.96 3.39 -33.61
CA ALA A 162 22.36 3.75 -33.40
C ALA A 162 22.98 2.91 -32.28
N GLU A 163 24.14 2.33 -32.53
CA GLU A 163 24.84 1.45 -31.60
C GLU A 163 25.84 2.23 -30.73
N TYR A 164 25.99 1.81 -29.49
CA TYR A 164 26.91 2.41 -28.53
C TYR A 164 27.76 1.34 -27.82
N LYS A 165 28.91 1.76 -27.30
CA LYS A 165 29.79 0.89 -26.51
C LYS A 165 29.17 0.66 -25.13
N PRO A 166 29.03 -0.60 -24.70
CA PRO A 166 28.54 -0.91 -23.36
C PRO A 166 29.49 -0.37 -22.29
N LEU A 167 28.95 -0.07 -21.11
CA LEU A 167 29.74 0.35 -19.95
C LEU A 167 30.59 -0.81 -19.39
N PHE A 168 29.97 -1.97 -19.21
CA PHE A 168 30.60 -3.12 -18.55
C PHE A 168 30.68 -4.30 -19.50
N ASN A 169 31.85 -4.94 -19.60
CA ASN A 169 32.05 -6.05 -20.55
C ASN A 169 31.57 -7.41 -20.02
N LYS A 170 31.82 -7.71 -18.74
CA LYS A 170 31.54 -9.03 -18.17
C LYS A 170 30.05 -9.34 -17.97
N PRO A 171 29.17 -8.40 -17.57
CA PRO A 171 27.73 -8.68 -17.52
C PRO A 171 27.16 -9.14 -18.87
N ILE A 172 27.75 -8.66 -19.98
CA ILE A 172 27.37 -9.04 -21.35
C ILE A 172 27.62 -10.52 -21.63
N GLU A 173 28.58 -11.16 -20.95
CA GLU A 173 28.86 -12.59 -21.12
C GLU A 173 27.67 -13.48 -20.73
N GLN A 174 26.68 -12.94 -20.01
CA GLN A 174 25.41 -13.61 -19.71
C GLN A 174 24.42 -13.62 -20.89
N LEU A 175 24.63 -12.75 -21.88
CA LEU A 175 23.75 -12.58 -23.03
C LEU A 175 24.02 -13.64 -24.10
N ALA A 176 22.97 -14.08 -24.81
CA ALA A 176 23.16 -14.97 -25.95
C ALA A 176 23.81 -14.22 -27.13
N LYS A 177 24.62 -14.92 -27.93
CA LYS A 177 25.43 -14.32 -29.02
C LYS A 177 24.63 -13.56 -30.09
N ASP A 178 23.34 -13.86 -30.23
CA ASP A 178 22.47 -13.30 -31.28
C ASP A 178 21.50 -12.23 -30.74
N GLU A 179 21.67 -11.77 -29.50
CA GLU A 179 20.81 -10.74 -28.93
C GLU A 179 21.14 -9.36 -29.52
N SER A 180 20.10 -8.66 -29.99
CA SER A 180 20.24 -7.27 -30.41
C SER A 180 20.21 -6.38 -29.16
N VAL A 181 21.36 -5.83 -28.78
CA VAL A 181 21.56 -5.00 -27.59
C VAL A 181 22.49 -3.82 -27.87
N PHE A 182 22.63 -2.91 -26.89
CA PHE A 182 23.49 -1.72 -26.94
C PHE A 182 23.20 -0.81 -28.12
N ARG A 183 21.90 -0.57 -28.35
CA ARG A 183 21.40 0.35 -29.38
C ARG A 183 20.38 1.32 -28.81
N VAL A 184 20.11 2.37 -29.57
CA VAL A 184 19.03 3.32 -29.28
C VAL A 184 17.68 2.74 -29.72
N VAL A 185 16.67 2.83 -28.84
CA VAL A 185 15.29 2.40 -29.08
C VAL A 185 14.31 3.57 -28.93
N GLY A 186 13.17 3.48 -29.62
CA GLY A 186 12.11 4.49 -29.51
C GLY A 186 11.17 4.20 -28.33
N ALA A 187 10.94 5.18 -27.46
CA ALA A 187 10.00 5.04 -26.35
C ALA A 187 9.27 6.36 -26.06
N GLU A 188 7.93 6.31 -26.06
CA GLU A 188 7.08 7.51 -25.86
C GLU A 188 7.08 8.03 -24.43
N PHE A 189 7.41 7.19 -23.44
CA PHE A 189 7.49 7.60 -22.03
C PHE A 189 8.66 8.55 -21.75
N VAL A 190 9.65 8.60 -22.64
CA VAL A 190 10.81 9.49 -22.48
C VAL A 190 10.35 10.93 -22.64
N GLU A 191 10.56 11.71 -21.58
CA GLU A 191 10.31 13.15 -21.55
C GLU A 191 11.61 13.96 -21.63
N ALA A 192 11.48 15.26 -21.94
CA ALA A 192 12.58 16.24 -21.89
C ALA A 192 12.32 17.32 -20.82
N SER A 193 11.70 16.93 -19.71
CA SER A 193 11.44 17.75 -18.52
C SER A 193 12.60 17.71 -17.53
N GLU A 194 13.23 16.54 -17.36
CA GLU A 194 14.37 16.29 -16.45
C GLU A 194 15.51 15.54 -17.16
N GLY A 195 16.67 15.43 -16.49
CA GLY A 195 17.85 14.75 -17.02
C GLY A 195 18.32 15.30 -18.38
N THR A 196 18.64 14.39 -19.30
CA THR A 196 19.18 14.69 -20.63
C THR A 196 18.19 14.46 -21.78
N GLY A 197 17.02 13.85 -21.51
CA GLY A 197 16.09 13.34 -22.52
C GLY A 197 16.53 12.03 -23.19
N LEU A 198 17.58 11.37 -22.69
CA LEU A 198 17.97 10.01 -23.04
C LEU A 198 17.94 9.14 -21.78
N VAL A 199 17.21 8.02 -21.83
CA VAL A 199 17.03 7.14 -20.68
C VAL A 199 17.86 5.87 -20.88
N HIS A 200 18.76 5.56 -19.94
CA HIS A 200 19.44 4.26 -19.95
C HIS A 200 18.42 3.16 -19.59
N MET A 201 18.45 2.02 -20.27
CA MET A 201 17.44 0.98 -20.12
C MET A 201 18.02 -0.27 -19.46
N ALA A 202 17.50 -0.63 -18.30
CA ALA A 202 17.80 -1.85 -17.57
C ALA A 202 16.51 -2.64 -17.27
N PRO A 203 16.04 -3.50 -18.20
CA PRO A 203 14.75 -4.20 -18.11
C PRO A 203 14.52 -5.06 -16.85
N ALA A 204 15.59 -5.41 -16.13
CA ALA A 204 15.49 -6.13 -14.85
C ALA A 204 15.05 -5.24 -13.69
N PHE A 205 15.20 -3.92 -13.81
CA PHE A 205 15.10 -2.97 -12.69
C PHE A 205 14.15 -1.79 -12.94
N GLY A 206 13.55 -1.67 -14.13
CA GLY A 206 12.55 -0.65 -14.46
C GLY A 206 11.28 -1.23 -15.07
N GLU A 207 10.10 -0.81 -14.61
CA GLU A 207 8.81 -1.28 -15.17
C GLU A 207 8.65 -0.85 -16.64
N GLU A 208 8.86 0.44 -16.94
CA GLU A 208 8.84 0.99 -18.30
C GLU A 208 9.95 0.36 -19.17
N ASP A 209 11.13 0.14 -18.59
CA ASP A 209 12.25 -0.53 -19.24
C ASP A 209 11.89 -1.96 -19.67
N ASN A 210 11.19 -2.69 -18.80
CA ASN A 210 10.75 -4.05 -19.06
C ASN A 210 9.66 -4.10 -20.13
N GLU A 211 8.74 -3.14 -20.12
CA GLU A 211 7.68 -3.04 -21.13
C GLU A 211 8.23 -2.73 -22.53
N VAL A 212 9.14 -1.74 -22.64
CA VAL A 212 9.83 -1.45 -23.89
C VAL A 212 10.75 -2.60 -24.27
N GLY A 213 11.46 -3.19 -23.31
CA GLY A 213 12.32 -4.35 -23.54
C GLY A 213 11.58 -5.53 -24.14
N LYS A 214 10.36 -5.84 -23.67
CA LYS A 214 9.52 -6.87 -24.29
C LYS A 214 9.11 -6.54 -25.73
N LYS A 215 8.78 -5.28 -26.03
CA LYS A 215 8.40 -4.85 -27.39
C LYS A 215 9.58 -4.89 -28.35
N GLU A 216 10.77 -4.51 -27.87
CA GLU A 216 12.02 -4.40 -28.62
C GLU A 216 12.87 -5.68 -28.56
N ASN A 217 12.34 -6.76 -27.96
CA ASN A 217 13.02 -8.03 -27.75
C ASN A 217 14.41 -7.89 -27.09
N LEU A 218 14.51 -7.00 -26.09
CA LEU A 218 15.69 -6.80 -25.28
C LEU A 218 15.79 -7.88 -24.19
N PRO A 219 17.00 -8.38 -23.88
CA PRO A 219 17.21 -9.32 -22.80
C PRO A 219 17.04 -8.68 -21.43
N VAL A 220 16.76 -9.51 -20.43
CA VAL A 220 16.69 -9.11 -19.02
C VAL A 220 17.99 -9.51 -18.34
N LEU A 221 18.89 -8.56 -18.18
CA LEU A 221 20.19 -8.78 -17.53
C LEU A 221 20.08 -8.55 -16.02
N THR A 222 20.29 -9.62 -15.24
CA THR A 222 20.21 -9.54 -13.77
C THR A 222 21.60 -9.44 -13.17
N THR A 223 21.93 -8.28 -12.59
CA THR A 223 23.24 -8.00 -11.98
C THR A 223 23.21 -7.95 -10.45
N ILE A 224 22.03 -8.14 -9.85
CA ILE A 224 21.78 -8.08 -8.41
C ILE A 224 21.15 -9.40 -7.95
N ASP A 225 21.57 -9.93 -6.82
CA ASP A 225 20.94 -11.11 -6.20
C ASP A 225 19.66 -10.78 -5.40
N THR A 226 19.02 -11.80 -4.85
CA THR A 226 17.81 -11.64 -4.01
C THR A 226 18.09 -11.03 -2.63
N GLU A 227 19.34 -10.89 -2.23
CA GLU A 227 19.72 -10.10 -1.04
C GLU A 227 19.98 -8.63 -1.39
N GLY A 228 19.76 -8.23 -2.65
CA GLY A 228 19.99 -6.87 -3.12
C GLY A 228 21.46 -6.52 -3.31
N LYS A 229 22.36 -7.51 -3.40
CA LYS A 229 23.80 -7.31 -3.55
C LYS A 229 24.23 -7.46 -5.00
N ILE A 230 25.24 -6.68 -5.39
CA ILE A 230 25.89 -6.81 -6.71
C ILE A 230 26.49 -8.22 -6.83
N LEU A 231 26.15 -8.93 -7.92
CA LEU A 231 26.66 -10.28 -8.15
C LEU A 231 28.19 -10.29 -8.28
N LYS A 232 28.82 -11.32 -7.69
CA LYS A 232 30.28 -11.51 -7.74
C LYS A 232 30.72 -12.07 -9.08
N GLY A 233 31.92 -11.68 -9.53
CA GLY A 233 32.54 -12.16 -10.76
C GLY A 233 32.19 -11.39 -12.03
N LEU A 234 31.31 -10.39 -11.93
CA LEU A 234 30.85 -9.53 -13.03
C LEU A 234 31.76 -8.32 -13.31
N GLY A 235 32.84 -8.13 -12.55
CA GLY A 235 33.73 -6.98 -12.68
C GLY A 235 33.05 -5.63 -12.39
N ILE A 236 31.96 -5.62 -11.62
CA ILE A 236 31.22 -4.41 -11.27
C ILE A 236 31.82 -3.82 -9.98
N PRO A 237 32.14 -2.53 -9.89
CA PRO A 237 32.54 -1.91 -8.63
C PRO A 237 31.50 -2.15 -7.52
N GLY A 238 31.95 -2.65 -6.37
CA GLY A 238 31.07 -2.97 -5.24
C GLY A 238 30.46 -4.39 -5.25
N GLU A 239 31.07 -5.37 -5.95
CA GLU A 239 30.60 -6.76 -5.88
C GLU A 239 30.41 -7.28 -4.45
N GLY A 240 29.24 -7.87 -4.18
CA GLY A 240 28.84 -8.37 -2.87
C GLY A 240 28.32 -7.30 -1.90
N GLU A 241 28.32 -6.02 -2.29
CA GLU A 241 27.74 -4.93 -1.51
C GLU A 241 26.30 -4.69 -1.93
N PHE A 242 25.50 -4.14 -1.00
CA PHE A 242 24.13 -3.77 -1.30
C PHE A 242 24.09 -2.71 -2.40
N ALA A 243 23.14 -2.81 -3.34
CA ALA A 243 23.12 -2.02 -4.56
C ALA A 243 23.29 -0.51 -4.32
N LYS A 244 22.56 0.06 -3.35
CA LYS A 244 22.68 1.50 -3.00
C LYS A 244 24.01 1.87 -2.35
N GLU A 245 24.69 0.94 -1.69
CA GLU A 245 26.02 1.16 -1.12
C GLU A 245 27.11 1.13 -2.21
N ALA A 246 26.87 0.39 -3.30
CA ALA A 246 27.78 0.32 -4.44
C ALA A 246 27.78 1.59 -5.32
N ASP A 247 26.75 2.46 -5.19
CA ASP A 247 26.59 3.68 -6.01
C ASP A 247 27.88 4.53 -6.02
N SER A 248 28.50 4.80 -4.86
CA SER A 248 29.70 5.65 -4.80
C SER A 248 30.89 5.04 -5.56
N LYS A 249 31.05 3.71 -5.52
CA LYS A 249 32.15 3.01 -6.20
C LYS A 249 31.94 2.95 -7.71
N ILE A 250 30.69 2.83 -8.14
CA ILE A 250 30.34 2.89 -9.56
C ILE A 250 30.62 4.29 -10.09
N ILE A 251 30.30 5.33 -9.33
CA ILE A 251 30.61 6.73 -9.69
C ILE A 251 32.13 6.95 -9.81
N GLU A 252 32.91 6.54 -8.80
CA GLU A 252 34.38 6.63 -8.84
C GLU A 252 34.99 5.90 -10.05
N TRP A 253 34.44 4.73 -10.39
CA TRP A 253 34.87 3.98 -11.57
C TRP A 253 34.53 4.72 -12.87
N LEU A 254 33.30 5.24 -13.02
CA LEU A 254 32.89 6.02 -14.20
C LEU A 254 33.78 7.26 -14.41
N GLU A 255 34.18 7.92 -13.33
CA GLU A 255 35.13 9.03 -13.36
C GLU A 255 36.51 8.57 -13.85
N SER A 256 37.03 7.45 -13.31
CA SER A 256 38.33 6.90 -13.70
C SER A 256 38.42 6.47 -15.17
N GLU A 257 37.29 6.04 -15.74
CA GLU A 257 37.17 5.68 -17.17
C GLU A 257 36.90 6.89 -18.08
N GLY A 258 36.72 8.09 -17.50
CA GLY A 258 36.40 9.31 -18.25
C GLY A 258 35.00 9.28 -18.90
N LEU A 259 34.09 8.46 -18.36
CA LEU A 259 32.71 8.31 -18.84
C LEU A 259 31.73 9.20 -18.06
N LEU A 260 32.13 9.70 -16.88
CA LEU A 260 31.33 10.61 -16.07
C LEU A 260 31.50 12.06 -16.54
N LEU A 261 30.41 12.72 -16.92
CA LEU A 261 30.43 14.15 -17.23
C LEU A 261 30.37 15.01 -15.96
N LYS A 262 29.38 14.74 -15.11
CA LYS A 262 29.16 15.45 -13.84
C LYS A 262 28.28 14.65 -12.90
N THR A 263 28.32 15.02 -11.63
CA THR A 263 27.38 14.59 -10.59
C THR A 263 26.57 15.78 -10.11
N GLU A 264 25.33 15.53 -9.68
CA GLU A 264 24.43 16.56 -9.17
C GLU A 264 23.52 15.98 -8.09
N ASP A 265 23.50 16.60 -6.92
CA ASP A 265 22.60 16.21 -5.83
C ASP A 265 21.15 16.45 -6.24
N THR A 266 20.35 15.38 -6.27
CA THR A 266 18.94 15.42 -6.64
C THR A 266 18.08 15.01 -5.46
N THR A 267 17.11 15.86 -5.11
CA THR A 267 16.11 15.54 -4.09
C THR A 267 14.83 15.02 -4.73
N HIS A 268 14.44 13.79 -4.42
CA HIS A 268 13.20 13.18 -4.93
C HIS A 268 12.55 12.27 -3.88
N GLU A 269 11.33 11.79 -4.16
CA GLU A 269 10.62 10.81 -3.35
C GLU A 269 11.06 9.40 -3.74
N TYR A 270 11.67 8.66 -2.81
CA TYR A 270 12.14 7.29 -3.03
C TYR A 270 11.36 6.30 -2.16
N PRO A 271 11.03 5.10 -2.68
CA PRO A 271 10.25 4.12 -1.92
C PRO A 271 11.10 3.32 -0.93
N PHE A 272 10.62 3.21 0.32
CA PHE A 272 11.18 2.34 1.34
C PHE A 272 10.18 1.27 1.75
N CYS A 273 10.67 0.14 2.27
CA CYS A 273 9.80 -0.89 2.82
C CYS A 273 9.00 -0.32 4.00
N TRP A 274 7.67 -0.40 3.91
CA TRP A 274 6.73 0.10 4.92
C TRP A 274 6.92 -0.54 6.31
N ARG A 275 7.57 -1.72 6.37
CA ARG A 275 7.78 -2.48 7.60
C ARG A 275 9.16 -2.28 8.22
N CYS A 276 10.20 -2.23 7.39
CA CYS A 276 11.58 -2.36 7.85
C CYS A 276 12.49 -1.19 7.48
N ASP A 277 11.94 -0.19 6.77
CA ASP A 277 12.63 1.03 6.35
C ASP A 277 13.84 0.83 5.43
N THR A 278 14.05 -0.36 4.87
CA THR A 278 15.08 -0.62 3.84
C THR A 278 14.66 0.03 2.51
N PRO A 279 15.57 0.72 1.78
CA PRO A 279 15.28 1.20 0.42
C PRO A 279 14.82 0.06 -0.47
N LEU A 280 13.73 0.25 -1.20
CA LEU A 280 13.27 -0.77 -2.14
C LEU A 280 14.11 -0.71 -3.42
N LEU A 281 14.32 -1.89 -3.99
CA LEU A 281 14.88 -2.05 -5.33
C LEU A 281 13.73 -2.51 -6.23
N TYR A 282 13.69 -2.07 -7.48
CA TYR A 282 12.79 -2.66 -8.46
C TYR A 282 13.48 -3.89 -9.05
N TYR A 283 12.77 -5.01 -9.14
CA TYR A 283 13.37 -6.29 -9.49
C TYR A 283 12.41 -7.14 -10.34
N ALA A 284 12.88 -7.61 -11.49
CA ALA A 284 12.16 -8.52 -12.35
C ALA A 284 12.13 -9.92 -11.75
N LYS A 285 10.93 -10.45 -11.48
CA LYS A 285 10.78 -11.84 -11.07
C LYS A 285 9.44 -12.43 -11.49
N PRO A 286 9.34 -13.78 -11.59
CA PRO A 286 8.05 -14.45 -11.62
C PRO A 286 7.30 -14.15 -10.32
N SER A 287 6.03 -13.77 -10.43
CA SER A 287 5.13 -13.53 -9.30
C SER A 287 3.68 -13.72 -9.74
N TYR A 288 2.79 -13.91 -8.77
CA TYR A 288 1.36 -13.96 -9.01
C TYR A 288 0.72 -12.60 -8.77
N PHE A 289 -0.17 -12.23 -9.69
CA PHE A 289 -0.85 -10.94 -9.70
C PHE A 289 -2.36 -11.14 -9.80
N ILE A 290 -3.10 -10.18 -9.26
CA ILE A 290 -4.53 -10.02 -9.52
C ILE A 290 -4.69 -8.88 -10.52
N ALA A 291 -5.37 -9.14 -11.63
CA ALA A 291 -5.59 -8.22 -12.76
C ALA A 291 -6.59 -7.11 -12.42
N MET A 292 -6.27 -6.27 -11.42
CA MET A 292 -7.13 -5.19 -10.94
C MET A 292 -7.46 -4.17 -12.04
N THR A 293 -6.55 -4.00 -13.00
CA THR A 293 -6.79 -3.15 -14.19
C THR A 293 -8.03 -3.57 -14.98
N LYS A 294 -8.37 -4.87 -15.03
CA LYS A 294 -9.57 -5.38 -15.72
C LYS A 294 -10.88 -5.04 -15.00
N VAL A 295 -10.84 -4.74 -13.70
CA VAL A 295 -12.01 -4.42 -12.87
C VAL A 295 -12.03 -2.96 -12.40
N LYS A 296 -11.16 -2.12 -12.96
CA LYS A 296 -11.01 -0.70 -12.66
C LYS A 296 -12.32 0.08 -12.74
N GLU A 297 -13.13 -0.15 -13.77
CA GLU A 297 -14.39 0.58 -13.96
C GLU A 297 -15.38 0.30 -12.82
N ARG A 298 -15.50 -0.97 -12.40
CA ARG A 298 -16.33 -1.37 -11.25
C ARG A 298 -15.78 -0.80 -9.95
N LEU A 299 -14.46 -0.86 -9.73
CA LEU A 299 -13.81 -0.24 -8.56
C LEU A 299 -14.17 1.24 -8.41
N VAL A 300 -14.02 2.02 -9.49
CA VAL A 300 -14.33 3.45 -9.50
C VAL A 300 -15.83 3.70 -9.35
N ALA A 301 -16.68 2.87 -9.95
CA ALA A 301 -18.13 2.97 -9.81
C ALA A 301 -18.60 2.69 -8.37
N ASN A 302 -18.17 1.58 -7.77
CA ASN A 302 -18.48 1.21 -6.39
C ASN A 302 -18.07 2.32 -5.42
N ASN A 303 -16.85 2.89 -5.57
CA ASN A 303 -16.37 3.96 -4.70
C ASN A 303 -17.26 5.23 -4.72
N LYS A 304 -17.97 5.50 -5.83
CA LYS A 304 -18.89 6.65 -5.92
C LYS A 304 -20.15 6.47 -5.08
N ASN A 305 -20.56 5.23 -4.81
CA ASN A 305 -21.72 4.90 -3.99
C ASN A 305 -21.44 5.00 -2.48
N ILE A 306 -20.16 5.09 -2.11
CA ILE A 306 -19.72 5.12 -0.72
C ILE A 306 -19.77 6.55 -0.19
N GLU A 307 -20.35 6.72 0.99
CA GLU A 307 -20.34 7.98 1.71
C GLU A 307 -19.08 8.11 2.56
N TRP A 308 -18.16 8.97 2.11
CA TRP A 308 -16.90 9.24 2.79
C TRP A 308 -17.02 10.44 3.73
N VAL A 309 -16.50 10.28 4.94
CA VAL A 309 -16.31 11.37 5.90
C VAL A 309 -14.83 11.46 6.24
N PRO A 310 -14.10 12.47 5.73
CA PRO A 310 -14.58 13.60 4.93
C PRO A 310 -14.79 13.27 3.43
N GLU A 311 -15.74 13.97 2.80
CA GLU A 311 -16.20 13.69 1.42
C GLU A 311 -15.07 13.73 0.38
N TYR A 312 -14.10 14.63 0.55
CA TYR A 312 -13.00 14.80 -0.40
C TYR A 312 -12.12 13.54 -0.55
N MET A 313 -12.22 12.55 0.35
CA MET A 313 -11.52 11.27 0.21
C MET A 313 -12.03 10.48 -0.99
N ARG A 314 -13.35 10.56 -1.29
CA ARG A 314 -14.03 9.81 -2.34
C ARG A 314 -13.39 10.07 -3.70
N ASP A 315 -13.31 11.33 -4.08
CA ASP A 315 -12.82 11.75 -5.40
C ASP A 315 -11.32 12.09 -5.39
N GLY A 316 -10.77 12.43 -4.21
CA GLY A 316 -9.35 12.70 -4.01
C GLY A 316 -8.54 11.44 -3.70
N ARG A 317 -8.04 11.32 -2.47
CA ARG A 317 -7.04 10.30 -2.09
C ARG A 317 -7.41 8.87 -2.48
N MET A 318 -8.66 8.46 -2.32
CA MET A 318 -9.13 7.12 -2.73
C MET A 318 -9.45 7.09 -4.23
N GLY A 319 -10.24 8.04 -4.73
CA GLY A 319 -10.66 8.11 -6.13
C GLY A 319 -9.49 8.13 -7.12
N GLU A 320 -8.50 8.99 -6.90
CA GLU A 320 -7.29 9.08 -7.72
C GLU A 320 -6.47 7.79 -7.72
N TRP A 321 -6.46 7.06 -6.60
CA TRP A 321 -5.78 5.77 -6.50
C TRP A 321 -6.47 4.70 -7.34
N LEU A 322 -7.80 4.57 -7.20
CA LEU A 322 -8.58 3.63 -7.97
C LEU A 322 -8.55 3.95 -9.47
N ALA A 323 -8.57 5.24 -9.83
CA ALA A 323 -8.45 5.70 -11.20
C ALA A 323 -7.08 5.38 -11.84
N ASN A 324 -6.05 5.07 -11.05
CA ASN A 324 -4.72 4.69 -11.52
C ASN A 324 -4.30 3.31 -10.99
N VAL A 325 -5.26 2.44 -10.69
CA VAL A 325 -5.01 1.13 -10.11
C VAL A 325 -4.08 0.30 -11.01
N LYS A 326 -3.06 -0.30 -10.39
CA LYS A 326 -2.17 -1.28 -11.02
C LYS A 326 -2.60 -2.69 -10.61
N ASP A 327 -2.18 -3.69 -11.39
CA ASP A 327 -2.37 -5.08 -10.99
C ASP A 327 -1.69 -5.34 -9.63
N TRP A 328 -2.38 -6.08 -8.78
CA TRP A 328 -1.95 -6.30 -7.41
C TRP A 328 -0.98 -7.47 -7.36
N ALA A 329 0.29 -7.20 -7.04
CA ALA A 329 1.27 -8.23 -6.71
C ALA A 329 0.85 -9.00 -5.44
N LEU A 330 0.32 -10.21 -5.61
CA LEU A 330 -0.29 -11.00 -4.54
C LEU A 330 0.72 -11.90 -3.82
N SER A 331 1.58 -12.60 -4.57
CA SER A 331 2.47 -13.59 -3.97
C SER A 331 3.54 -12.97 -3.09
N ARG A 332 3.96 -13.68 -2.05
CA ARG A 332 5.04 -13.34 -1.13
C ARG A 332 5.95 -14.54 -0.92
N ASP A 333 7.25 -14.31 -0.96
CA ASP A 333 8.32 -15.29 -0.70
C ASP A 333 8.60 -15.35 0.79
N ARG A 334 7.61 -15.78 1.55
CA ARG A 334 7.60 -15.74 3.03
C ARG A 334 7.07 -17.07 3.57
N TYR A 335 7.23 -17.27 4.87
CA TYR A 335 6.91 -18.53 5.53
C TYR A 335 5.58 -18.50 6.28
N TRP A 336 5.23 -17.35 6.89
CA TRP A 336 4.01 -17.20 7.69
C TRP A 336 2.99 -16.36 6.93
N GLY A 337 1.86 -16.99 6.61
CA GLY A 337 0.74 -16.41 5.88
C GLY A 337 -0.07 -17.50 5.18
N THR A 338 -1.22 -17.12 4.61
CA THR A 338 -2.06 -18.06 3.86
C THR A 338 -1.30 -18.59 2.64
N PRO A 339 -1.08 -19.91 2.50
CA PRO A 339 -0.38 -20.47 1.35
C PRO A 339 -1.14 -20.22 0.05
N LEU A 340 -0.43 -19.98 -1.05
CA LEU A 340 -1.07 -19.87 -2.36
C LEU A 340 -1.45 -21.29 -2.86
N PRO A 341 -2.73 -21.59 -3.13
CA PRO A 341 -3.19 -22.95 -3.40
C PRO A 341 -3.05 -23.32 -4.89
N ILE A 342 -1.85 -23.14 -5.44
CA ILE A 342 -1.51 -23.49 -6.81
C ILE A 342 -0.46 -24.61 -6.78
N TRP A 343 -0.72 -25.67 -7.54
CA TRP A 343 0.20 -26.79 -7.74
C TRP A 343 0.77 -26.74 -9.14
N ARG A 344 2.07 -27.06 -9.24
CA ARG A 344 2.82 -26.99 -10.48
C ARG A 344 3.62 -28.28 -10.73
N THR A 345 3.63 -28.73 -11.98
CA THR A 345 4.51 -29.79 -12.49
C THR A 345 5.93 -29.26 -12.74
N GLU A 346 6.88 -30.14 -13.08
CA GLU A 346 8.23 -29.73 -13.49
C GLU A 346 8.26 -29.02 -14.85
N ASP A 347 7.29 -29.29 -15.74
CA ASP A 347 7.12 -28.62 -17.04
C ASP A 347 6.29 -27.32 -16.96
N GLU A 348 6.11 -26.79 -15.75
CA GLU A 348 5.47 -25.51 -15.44
C GLU A 348 3.95 -25.43 -15.74
N GLN A 349 3.26 -26.57 -15.82
CA GLN A 349 1.79 -26.62 -15.86
C GLN A 349 1.21 -26.35 -14.48
N GLU A 350 0.29 -25.38 -14.38
CA GLU A 350 -0.29 -24.91 -13.12
C GLU A 350 -1.75 -25.34 -12.98
N THR A 351 -2.11 -25.85 -11.81
CA THR A 351 -3.49 -26.17 -11.42
C THR A 351 -3.83 -25.49 -10.10
N PHE A 352 -4.95 -24.78 -10.06
CA PHE A 352 -5.49 -24.23 -8.82
C PHE A 352 -6.24 -25.32 -8.05
N LEU A 353 -5.85 -25.58 -6.80
CA LEU A 353 -6.46 -26.59 -5.92
C LEU A 353 -6.94 -25.98 -4.59
N GLY A 354 -7.44 -24.75 -4.62
CA GLY A 354 -8.14 -24.17 -3.47
C GLY A 354 -9.51 -24.81 -3.31
N ILE A 355 -9.87 -25.13 -2.09
CA ILE A 355 -11.12 -25.81 -1.71
C ILE A 355 -12.33 -25.08 -2.30
N THR A 356 -13.23 -25.81 -2.96
CA THR A 356 -14.47 -25.26 -3.54
C THR A 356 -15.72 -25.87 -2.89
N GLN A 357 -16.75 -25.04 -2.71
CA GLN A 357 -18.03 -25.41 -2.08
C GLN A 357 -18.73 -26.57 -2.79
N ASN A 358 -18.57 -26.67 -4.11
CA ASN A 358 -19.21 -27.66 -4.95
C ASN A 358 -18.20 -28.24 -5.92
N ALA A 359 -17.51 -29.27 -5.44
CA ALA A 359 -16.71 -30.13 -6.29
C ALA A 359 -17.57 -30.64 -7.49
N ALA A 360 -18.87 -30.86 -7.32
CA ALA A 360 -19.78 -31.28 -8.39
C ALA A 360 -19.86 -30.38 -9.66
N GLN A 361 -19.32 -29.15 -9.63
CA GLN A 361 -19.25 -28.25 -10.80
C GLN A 361 -17.83 -28.09 -11.37
N GLU A 362 -16.85 -28.81 -10.83
CA GLU A 362 -15.48 -28.84 -11.32
C GLU A 362 -15.19 -30.13 -12.10
N ASP A 363 -14.09 -30.16 -12.85
CA ASP A 363 -13.63 -31.39 -13.48
C ASP A 363 -13.46 -32.48 -12.41
N GLY A 364 -14.03 -33.67 -12.62
CA GLY A 364 -14.06 -34.75 -11.64
C GLY A 364 -12.68 -35.18 -11.12
N ALA A 365 -11.60 -34.88 -11.85
CA ALA A 365 -10.24 -35.09 -11.38
C ALA A 365 -9.81 -34.10 -10.27
N ILE A 366 -10.22 -32.82 -10.36
CA ILE A 366 -9.91 -31.76 -9.38
C ILE A 366 -10.74 -31.96 -8.10
N VAL A 367 -12.00 -32.36 -8.26
CA VAL A 367 -12.91 -32.76 -7.16
C VAL A 367 -12.31 -33.82 -6.27
N LYS A 368 -11.87 -34.91 -6.90
CA LYS A 368 -11.25 -36.01 -6.20
C LYS A 368 -9.95 -35.58 -5.54
N ALA A 369 -9.16 -34.71 -6.18
CA ALA A 369 -7.97 -34.14 -5.59
C ALA A 369 -8.28 -33.28 -4.34
N ILE A 370 -9.39 -32.52 -4.32
CA ILE A 370 -9.82 -31.71 -3.16
C ILE A 370 -10.36 -32.60 -2.01
N GLU A 371 -11.10 -33.66 -2.32
CA GLU A 371 -11.56 -34.63 -1.30
C GLU A 371 -10.38 -35.46 -0.75
N ASP A 372 -9.47 -35.89 -1.62
CA ASP A 372 -8.21 -36.53 -1.24
C ASP A 372 -7.33 -35.55 -0.45
N PHE A 373 -7.33 -34.24 -0.78
CA PHE A 373 -6.65 -33.18 -0.03
C PHE A 373 -7.17 -33.12 1.40
N ARG A 374 -8.48 -32.92 1.61
CA ARG A 374 -9.08 -32.87 2.96
C ARG A 374 -8.79 -34.15 3.76
N THR A 375 -8.88 -35.32 3.11
CA THR A 375 -8.58 -36.61 3.74
C THR A 375 -7.10 -36.73 4.11
N LYS A 376 -6.17 -36.26 3.26
CA LYS A 376 -4.74 -36.26 3.54
C LYS A 376 -4.37 -35.24 4.58
N MET A 377 -4.92 -34.03 4.54
CA MET A 377 -4.69 -33.00 5.56
C MET A 377 -5.02 -33.55 6.96
N SER A 378 -6.15 -34.23 7.13
CA SER A 378 -6.51 -34.86 8.41
C SER A 378 -5.60 -36.01 8.89
N LYS A 379 -4.72 -36.53 8.02
CA LYS A 379 -3.87 -37.70 8.29
C LYS A 379 -2.36 -37.41 8.28
N GLU A 380 -1.95 -36.41 7.49
CA GLU A 380 -0.56 -36.14 7.13
C GLU A 380 -0.07 -34.80 7.69
N THR A 381 -0.96 -33.95 8.22
CA THR A 381 -0.58 -32.69 8.91
C THR A 381 -0.83 -32.80 10.41
N ASP A 382 -0.12 -31.98 11.20
CA ASP A 382 -0.35 -31.88 12.65
C ASP A 382 -1.75 -31.28 12.86
N ASP A 383 -2.69 -32.09 13.36
CA ASP A 383 -4.09 -31.74 13.61
C ASP A 383 -4.90 -31.13 12.43
N GLY A 384 -4.45 -31.25 11.18
CA GLY A 384 -5.16 -30.68 10.02
C GLY A 384 -4.77 -29.25 9.66
N ASP A 385 -3.62 -28.75 10.11
CA ASP A 385 -3.14 -27.38 9.87
C ASP A 385 -2.77 -27.11 8.38
N TYR A 386 -3.34 -26.04 7.81
CA TYR A 386 -3.17 -25.66 6.39
C TYR A 386 -1.92 -24.83 6.12
N HIS A 387 -1.12 -24.49 7.13
CA HIS A 387 0.06 -23.64 6.96
C HIS A 387 1.28 -24.39 6.41
N ILE A 388 2.28 -23.62 5.98
CA ILE A 388 3.64 -24.10 5.77
C ILE A 388 4.24 -24.47 7.14
N PRO A 389 4.96 -25.59 7.28
CA PRO A 389 5.43 -26.48 6.21
C PRO A 389 4.45 -27.60 5.83
N PHE A 390 3.38 -27.82 6.59
CA PHE A 390 2.56 -29.03 6.49
C PHE A 390 1.90 -29.20 5.11
N ILE A 391 1.37 -28.12 4.55
CA ILE A 391 0.75 -28.15 3.22
C ILE A 391 1.73 -28.47 2.08
N ASP A 392 3.03 -28.20 2.26
CA ASP A 392 4.04 -28.40 1.20
C ASP A 392 4.32 -29.89 0.93
N ASP A 393 4.02 -30.77 1.90
CA ASP A 393 4.13 -32.23 1.74
C ASP A 393 2.98 -32.81 0.90
N VAL A 394 1.90 -32.04 0.71
CA VAL A 394 0.74 -32.50 -0.04
C VAL A 394 0.99 -32.39 -1.54
N THR A 395 1.03 -33.55 -2.21
CA THR A 395 1.30 -33.65 -3.64
C THR A 395 0.18 -34.37 -4.40
N PHE A 396 0.06 -33.99 -5.67
CA PHE A 396 -1.00 -34.46 -6.57
C PHE A 396 -0.42 -34.96 -7.89
N LYS A 397 -1.27 -35.57 -8.71
CA LYS A 397 -0.97 -35.85 -10.11
C LYS A 397 -1.75 -34.89 -10.99
N HIS A 398 -1.11 -34.31 -11.99
CA HIS A 398 -1.77 -33.43 -12.95
C HIS A 398 -2.90 -34.20 -13.64
N PRO A 399 -4.12 -33.65 -13.75
CA PRO A 399 -5.28 -34.35 -14.28
C PRO A 399 -5.10 -34.93 -15.69
N GLU A 400 -4.37 -34.20 -16.55
CA GLU A 400 -4.22 -34.57 -17.97
C GLU A 400 -2.95 -35.39 -18.23
N THR A 401 -1.84 -35.04 -17.59
CA THR A 401 -0.52 -35.63 -17.88
C THR A 401 -0.14 -36.73 -16.88
N GLY A 402 -0.77 -36.77 -15.71
CA GLY A 402 -0.45 -37.70 -14.63
C GLY A 402 0.86 -37.41 -13.90
N GLU A 403 1.56 -36.32 -14.27
CA GLU A 403 2.82 -35.90 -13.67
C GLU A 403 2.64 -35.43 -12.22
N LYS A 404 3.68 -35.60 -11.40
CA LYS A 404 3.62 -35.19 -10.00
C LYS A 404 3.67 -33.66 -9.91
N MET A 405 2.70 -33.08 -9.21
CA MET A 405 2.64 -31.66 -8.92
C MET A 405 3.02 -31.36 -7.47
N LYS A 406 3.68 -30.23 -7.25
CA LYS A 406 3.99 -29.67 -5.92
C LYS A 406 3.39 -28.29 -5.79
N ARG A 407 3.03 -27.88 -4.58
CA ARG A 407 2.58 -26.52 -4.33
C ARG A 407 3.68 -25.53 -4.71
N VAL A 408 3.30 -24.40 -5.28
CA VAL A 408 4.23 -23.28 -5.47
C VAL A 408 4.63 -22.72 -4.10
N PRO A 409 5.88 -22.27 -3.90
CA PRO A 409 6.39 -21.98 -2.56
C PRO A 409 5.75 -20.73 -1.91
N GLU A 410 5.12 -19.86 -2.69
CA GLU A 410 4.66 -18.54 -2.24
C GLU A 410 3.48 -18.61 -1.26
N VAL A 411 3.47 -17.73 -0.27
CA VAL A 411 2.26 -17.35 0.50
C VAL A 411 1.63 -16.11 -0.14
N ILE A 412 0.48 -15.67 0.35
CA ILE A 412 -0.18 -14.47 -0.17
C ILE A 412 0.12 -13.22 0.67
N ASP A 413 -0.17 -12.07 0.08
CA ASP A 413 -0.19 -10.76 0.73
C ASP A 413 -1.18 -10.73 1.90
N VAL A 414 -0.73 -10.29 3.07
CA VAL A 414 -1.58 -10.13 4.27
C VAL A 414 -2.75 -9.17 4.05
N TRP A 415 -2.61 -8.21 3.13
CA TRP A 415 -3.69 -7.31 2.76
C TRP A 415 -4.84 -8.03 2.03
N PHE A 416 -4.55 -9.18 1.40
CA PHE A 416 -5.58 -10.04 0.83
C PHE A 416 -6.35 -10.74 1.94
N ASP A 417 -5.67 -11.29 2.96
CA ASP A 417 -6.34 -11.86 4.13
C ASP A 417 -7.24 -10.80 4.79
N ALA A 418 -6.73 -9.60 5.05
CA ALA A 418 -7.49 -8.53 5.67
C ALA A 418 -8.70 -8.08 4.82
N GLY A 419 -8.55 -8.00 3.49
CA GLY A 419 -9.63 -7.63 2.59
C GLY A 419 -10.66 -8.74 2.36
N ALA A 420 -10.29 -10.00 2.58
CA ALA A 420 -11.19 -11.16 2.50
C ALA A 420 -12.11 -11.29 3.73
N MET A 421 -11.85 -10.52 4.79
CA MET A 421 -12.57 -10.56 6.07
C MET A 421 -14.09 -10.61 5.96
N PRO A 422 -14.78 -9.83 5.10
CA PRO A 422 -16.25 -9.89 4.99
C PRO A 422 -16.79 -11.29 4.66
N TYR A 423 -16.02 -12.06 3.89
CA TYR A 423 -16.35 -13.42 3.48
C TYR A 423 -15.81 -14.44 4.49
N ALA A 424 -14.54 -14.29 4.84
CA ALA A 424 -13.80 -15.28 5.60
C ALA A 424 -14.22 -15.37 7.08
N GLN A 425 -14.67 -14.27 7.69
CA GLN A 425 -15.19 -14.30 9.07
C GLN A 425 -16.44 -15.18 9.22
N ALA A 426 -17.23 -15.31 8.15
CA ALA A 426 -18.46 -16.11 8.11
C ALA A 426 -18.25 -17.46 7.42
N HIS A 427 -16.98 -17.83 7.18
CA HIS A 427 -16.58 -19.04 6.48
C HIS A 427 -17.29 -19.22 5.12
N VAL A 428 -17.45 -18.11 4.37
CA VAL A 428 -18.12 -18.11 3.07
C VAL A 428 -17.28 -18.85 2.03
N PRO A 429 -17.89 -19.74 1.22
CA PRO A 429 -19.32 -20.04 1.14
C PRO A 429 -19.73 -21.31 1.91
N PHE A 430 -18.86 -21.89 2.73
CA PHE A 430 -19.00 -23.23 3.29
C PHE A 430 -20.10 -23.29 4.37
N ASP A 431 -19.95 -22.50 5.44
CA ASP A 431 -20.96 -22.45 6.50
C ASP A 431 -22.06 -21.43 6.19
N MET A 432 -21.71 -20.37 5.46
CA MET A 432 -22.63 -19.31 5.04
C MET A 432 -22.61 -19.12 3.52
N PRO A 433 -23.74 -19.32 2.81
CA PRO A 433 -23.84 -18.97 1.40
C PRO A 433 -23.55 -17.49 1.14
N GLU A 434 -22.90 -17.18 0.02
CA GLU A 434 -22.52 -15.80 -0.35
C GLU A 434 -23.73 -14.85 -0.39
N ASP A 435 -24.88 -15.30 -0.92
CA ASP A 435 -26.12 -14.52 -1.03
C ASP A 435 -26.79 -14.21 0.32
N LYS A 436 -26.36 -14.88 1.39
CA LYS A 436 -26.86 -14.69 2.75
C LYS A 436 -25.84 -14.04 3.66
N ALA A 437 -24.59 -13.89 3.21
CA ALA A 437 -23.53 -13.31 4.01
C ALA A 437 -23.68 -11.78 4.09
N PRO A 438 -23.41 -11.15 5.24
CA PRO A 438 -23.44 -9.70 5.39
C PRO A 438 -22.18 -9.06 4.78
N LEU A 439 -22.06 -9.14 3.44
CA LEU A 439 -20.87 -8.71 2.71
C LEU A 439 -20.70 -7.18 2.61
N GLN A 440 -21.80 -6.45 2.79
CA GLN A 440 -21.80 -4.98 2.81
C GLN A 440 -22.06 -4.49 4.25
N ALA A 441 -21.06 -3.86 4.85
CA ALA A 441 -21.19 -3.21 6.15
C ALA A 441 -21.91 -1.85 6.03
N ASP A 442 -22.69 -1.47 7.04
CA ASP A 442 -23.25 -0.12 7.07
C ASP A 442 -22.15 0.93 7.34
N TYR A 443 -21.20 0.64 8.22
CA TYR A 443 -20.17 1.58 8.64
C TYR A 443 -18.83 0.92 8.94
N ILE A 444 -17.74 1.58 8.52
CA ILE A 444 -16.39 1.29 8.97
C ILE A 444 -15.63 2.59 9.32
N SER A 445 -14.62 2.49 10.17
CA SER A 445 -13.79 3.64 10.52
C SER A 445 -12.36 3.25 10.84
N GLU A 446 -11.43 3.83 10.11
CA GLU A 446 -9.99 3.66 10.32
C GLU A 446 -9.22 4.93 9.97
N ALA A 447 -7.90 4.89 10.14
CA ALA A 447 -7.03 5.99 9.79
C ALA A 447 -6.79 6.13 8.26
N ILE A 448 -6.35 7.32 7.85
CA ILE A 448 -6.16 7.75 6.45
C ILE A 448 -5.19 6.86 5.65
N ASP A 449 -4.26 6.19 6.30
CA ASP A 449 -3.37 5.20 5.70
C ASP A 449 -4.12 4.00 5.12
N GLN A 450 -5.31 3.66 5.63
CA GLN A 450 -6.11 2.55 5.11
C GLN A 450 -6.65 2.78 3.68
N THR A 451 -6.60 4.02 3.18
CA THR A 451 -6.80 4.31 1.74
C THR A 451 -5.75 3.65 0.82
N ARG A 452 -4.66 3.12 1.39
CA ARG A 452 -3.64 2.29 0.73
C ARG A 452 -3.47 0.94 1.45
N GLY A 453 -4.48 0.51 2.18
CA GLY A 453 -4.50 -0.73 2.93
C GLY A 453 -5.89 -1.32 2.91
N TRP A 454 -6.51 -1.48 4.08
CA TRP A 454 -7.74 -2.24 4.26
C TRP A 454 -8.94 -1.68 3.48
N PHE A 455 -9.14 -0.35 3.43
CA PHE A 455 -10.23 0.23 2.64
C PHE A 455 -10.13 -0.14 1.17
N TYR A 456 -8.91 -0.11 0.62
CA TYR A 456 -8.64 -0.50 -0.76
C TYR A 456 -8.86 -2.00 -0.97
N THR A 457 -8.36 -2.86 -0.08
CA THR A 457 -8.38 -4.31 -0.32
C THR A 457 -9.78 -4.90 -0.19
N LEU A 458 -10.61 -4.38 0.73
CA LEU A 458 -12.04 -4.66 0.79
C LEU A 458 -12.72 -4.36 -0.56
N GLN A 459 -12.52 -3.14 -1.10
CA GLN A 459 -13.12 -2.75 -2.39
C GLN A 459 -12.56 -3.57 -3.56
N ALA A 460 -11.26 -3.85 -3.55
CA ALA A 460 -10.57 -4.63 -4.57
C ALA A 460 -11.13 -6.05 -4.69
N ILE A 461 -11.29 -6.74 -3.56
CA ILE A 461 -11.82 -8.11 -3.54
C ILE A 461 -13.30 -8.11 -3.94
N ALA A 462 -14.11 -7.19 -3.42
CA ALA A 462 -15.52 -7.08 -3.82
C ALA A 462 -15.67 -6.85 -5.34
N ALA A 463 -14.92 -5.90 -5.91
CA ALA A 463 -14.95 -5.64 -7.35
C ALA A 463 -14.43 -6.81 -8.20
N ALA A 464 -13.39 -7.53 -7.76
CA ALA A 464 -12.87 -8.72 -8.44
C ALA A 464 -13.86 -9.90 -8.41
N LEU A 465 -14.60 -10.05 -7.31
CA LEU A 465 -15.72 -10.99 -7.20
C LEU A 465 -16.96 -10.53 -7.98
N GLY A 466 -17.00 -9.29 -8.46
CA GLY A 466 -18.13 -8.73 -9.21
C GLY A 466 -19.26 -8.22 -8.32
N ASN A 467 -18.99 -8.08 -7.02
CA ASN A 467 -19.91 -7.57 -6.02
C ASN A 467 -19.89 -6.02 -6.01
N ASP A 468 -20.87 -5.45 -5.33
CA ASP A 468 -20.99 -4.00 -5.12
C ASP A 468 -20.08 -3.55 -3.96
N GLU A 469 -20.18 -2.29 -3.52
CA GLU A 469 -19.32 -1.75 -2.47
C GLU A 469 -19.44 -2.54 -1.14
N PRO A 470 -18.31 -2.88 -0.49
CA PRO A 470 -18.30 -3.69 0.75
C PRO A 470 -18.70 -2.89 2.00
N TYR A 471 -18.92 -1.58 1.88
CA TYR A 471 -19.36 -0.72 2.96
C TYR A 471 -20.09 0.51 2.43
N LYS A 472 -21.09 1.01 3.17
CA LYS A 472 -21.88 2.19 2.79
C LYS A 472 -21.25 3.50 3.27
N HIS A 473 -20.87 3.56 4.54
CA HIS A 473 -20.31 4.78 5.16
C HIS A 473 -18.90 4.53 5.71
N VAL A 474 -18.00 5.50 5.52
CA VAL A 474 -16.61 5.44 6.02
C VAL A 474 -16.26 6.73 6.75
N ILE A 475 -15.89 6.64 8.03
CA ILE A 475 -15.17 7.73 8.70
C ILE A 475 -13.67 7.47 8.61
N THR A 476 -12.92 8.43 8.07
CA THR A 476 -11.47 8.37 7.97
C THR A 476 -10.83 9.40 8.91
N PHE A 477 -10.05 8.94 9.89
CA PHE A 477 -9.30 9.82 10.79
C PHE A 477 -7.87 10.06 10.28
N ALA A 478 -7.33 11.25 10.53
CA ALA A 478 -5.89 11.46 10.35
C ALA A 478 -5.12 10.91 11.56
N HIS A 479 -3.82 10.73 11.41
CA HIS A 479 -2.98 10.21 12.48
C HIS A 479 -2.96 11.12 13.72
N VAL A 480 -2.88 10.49 14.88
CA VAL A 480 -2.59 11.15 16.16
C VAL A 480 -1.11 11.50 16.22
N LEU A 481 -0.82 12.76 16.53
CA LEU A 481 0.51 13.33 16.67
C LEU A 481 0.77 13.69 18.13
N ASP A 482 2.03 13.88 18.49
CA ASP A 482 2.37 14.43 19.80
C ASP A 482 1.90 15.90 19.92
N LYS A 483 2.01 16.46 21.12
CA LYS A 483 1.62 17.86 21.41
C LYS A 483 2.30 18.91 20.51
N ASN A 484 3.44 18.58 19.91
CA ASN A 484 4.19 19.47 19.01
C ASN A 484 3.88 19.21 17.52
N GLY A 485 2.97 18.28 17.21
CA GLY A 485 2.63 17.91 15.83
C GLY A 485 3.63 16.97 15.18
N LYS A 486 4.44 16.24 15.94
CA LYS A 486 5.36 15.23 15.39
C LYS A 486 4.74 13.84 15.48
N LYS A 487 5.01 12.99 14.48
CA LYS A 487 4.68 11.55 14.53
C LYS A 487 5.30 10.91 15.78
N MET A 488 4.48 10.18 16.55
CA MET A 488 4.93 9.47 17.74
C MET A 488 5.76 8.24 17.34
N SER A 489 6.90 8.03 18.00
CA SER A 489 7.70 6.81 17.84
C SER A 489 8.52 6.50 19.10
N LYS A 490 8.72 5.21 19.39
CA LYS A 490 9.54 4.77 20.54
C LYS A 490 10.95 5.38 20.51
N SER A 491 11.55 5.46 19.32
CA SER A 491 12.87 6.07 19.09
C SER A 491 12.96 7.56 19.43
N LYS A 492 11.85 8.31 19.32
CA LYS A 492 11.78 9.74 19.65
C LYS A 492 11.41 9.98 21.11
N GLY A 493 11.09 8.94 21.88
CA GLY A 493 10.67 9.03 23.28
C GLY A 493 9.39 9.85 23.48
N ASN A 494 8.59 10.05 22.44
CA ASN A 494 7.37 10.89 22.46
C ASN A 494 6.08 10.05 22.35
N VAL A 495 6.14 8.75 22.66
CA VAL A 495 4.96 7.87 22.69
C VAL A 495 4.19 8.12 23.98
N ILE A 496 2.87 8.11 23.87
CA ILE A 496 1.95 8.21 25.00
C ILE A 496 1.27 6.85 25.16
N ASN A 497 1.26 6.33 26.38
CA ASN A 497 0.61 5.08 26.70
C ASN A 497 -0.90 5.32 26.95
N PRO A 498 -1.81 4.72 26.15
CA PRO A 498 -3.24 4.94 26.31
C PRO A 498 -3.78 4.44 27.66
N ILE A 499 -3.19 3.39 28.23
CA ILE A 499 -3.60 2.84 29.53
C ILE A 499 -3.27 3.82 30.65
N GLU A 500 -2.05 4.37 30.67
CA GLU A 500 -1.64 5.37 31.67
C GLU A 500 -2.51 6.63 31.61
N MET A 501 -2.88 7.07 30.40
CA MET A 501 -3.82 8.19 30.22
C MET A 501 -5.22 7.82 30.71
N GLY A 502 -5.65 6.57 30.51
CA GLY A 502 -6.92 6.06 31.04
C GLY A 502 -6.94 6.02 32.56
N ASP A 503 -5.85 5.62 33.19
CA ASP A 503 -5.69 5.63 34.66
C ASP A 503 -5.70 7.05 35.23
N GLU A 504 -5.07 8.02 34.55
CA GLU A 504 -5.00 9.41 35.04
C GLU A 504 -6.29 10.20 34.78
N PHE A 505 -6.89 10.08 33.59
CA PHE A 505 -7.98 10.96 33.15
C PHE A 505 -9.34 10.24 32.99
N GLY A 506 -9.37 8.91 33.02
CA GLY A 506 -10.54 8.11 32.68
C GLY A 506 -10.76 7.99 31.17
N PHE A 507 -11.18 6.80 30.72
CA PHE A 507 -11.41 6.52 29.30
C PHE A 507 -12.54 7.35 28.68
N ASP A 508 -13.55 7.75 29.46
CA ASP A 508 -14.60 8.65 28.97
C ASP A 508 -14.04 10.03 28.56
N SER A 509 -13.08 10.56 29.33
CA SER A 509 -12.39 11.80 28.99
C SER A 509 -11.60 11.68 27.69
N ILE A 510 -10.93 10.53 27.49
CA ILE A 510 -10.17 10.26 26.27
C ILE A 510 -11.10 10.15 25.06
N ARG A 511 -12.19 9.39 25.16
CA ARG A 511 -13.19 9.26 24.09
C ARG A 511 -13.77 10.62 23.74
N TRP A 512 -14.19 11.40 24.74
CA TRP A 512 -14.74 12.74 24.53
C TRP A 512 -13.72 13.72 23.93
N PHE A 513 -12.44 13.61 24.31
CA PHE A 513 -11.36 14.38 23.66
C PHE A 513 -11.29 14.09 22.16
N PHE A 514 -11.28 12.83 21.75
CA PHE A 514 -11.27 12.47 20.34
C PHE A 514 -12.54 12.92 19.60
N TYR A 515 -13.69 12.90 20.27
CA TYR A 515 -14.94 13.38 19.68
C TYR A 515 -15.08 14.90 19.62
N THR A 516 -14.30 15.70 20.36
CA THR A 516 -14.54 17.16 20.43
C THR A 516 -13.42 18.03 19.87
N VAL A 517 -12.20 17.49 19.74
CA VAL A 517 -11.02 18.34 19.46
C VAL A 517 -10.80 18.59 17.97
N SER A 518 -11.05 17.61 17.11
CA SER A 518 -10.76 17.73 15.68
C SER A 518 -11.79 16.98 14.83
N GLN A 519 -12.12 17.54 13.67
CA GLN A 519 -12.95 16.87 12.67
C GLN A 519 -12.19 15.66 12.06
N PRO A 520 -12.90 14.62 11.61
CA PRO A 520 -12.32 13.56 10.79
C PRO A 520 -11.47 14.11 9.64
N GLY A 521 -10.42 13.38 9.26
CA GLY A 521 -9.43 13.82 8.27
C GLY A 521 -8.43 14.89 8.72
N THR A 522 -8.61 15.51 9.89
CA THR A 522 -7.66 16.52 10.42
C THR A 522 -6.77 15.92 11.53
N PRO A 523 -5.43 16.03 11.44
CA PRO A 523 -4.52 15.45 12.44
C PRO A 523 -4.81 15.93 13.86
N ILE A 524 -4.84 14.98 14.80
CA ILE A 524 -5.09 15.28 16.22
C ILE A 524 -3.75 15.41 16.94
N LYS A 525 -3.50 16.57 17.55
CA LYS A 525 -2.35 16.75 18.46
C LYS A 525 -2.77 16.32 19.85
N PHE A 526 -2.31 15.16 20.31
CA PHE A 526 -2.64 14.69 21.64
C PHE A 526 -1.87 15.52 22.68
N ASN A 527 -2.62 16.24 23.52
CA ASN A 527 -2.08 17.09 24.58
C ASN A 527 -2.82 16.80 25.90
N PRO A 528 -2.15 16.22 26.91
CA PRO A 528 -2.75 15.97 28.22
C PRO A 528 -3.35 17.22 28.88
N ASP A 529 -2.78 18.41 28.64
CA ASP A 529 -3.33 19.66 29.17
C ASP A 529 -4.68 20.01 28.53
N GLU A 530 -4.88 19.71 27.25
CA GLU A 530 -6.17 19.87 26.58
C GLU A 530 -7.17 18.80 27.04
N LEU A 531 -6.72 17.55 27.20
CA LEU A 531 -7.53 16.48 27.78
C LEU A 531 -8.09 16.86 29.16
N LYS A 532 -7.25 17.45 30.02
CA LYS A 532 -7.67 17.97 31.33
C LYS A 532 -8.73 19.07 31.22
N LYS A 533 -8.65 19.94 30.21
CA LYS A 533 -9.67 20.97 29.96
C LYS A 533 -10.98 20.32 29.52
N VAL A 534 -10.92 19.36 28.60
CA VAL A 534 -12.10 18.61 28.12
C VAL A 534 -12.79 17.89 29.28
N GLN A 535 -12.03 17.18 30.12
CA GLN A 535 -12.54 16.52 31.33
C GLN A 535 -13.27 17.50 32.26
N ARG A 536 -12.70 18.69 32.48
CA ARG A 536 -13.31 19.74 33.31
C ARG A 536 -14.60 20.28 32.71
N ARG A 537 -14.62 20.56 31.39
CA ARG A 537 -15.79 21.16 30.72
C ARG A 537 -16.98 20.20 30.68
N MET A 538 -16.74 18.92 30.37
CA MET A 538 -17.80 17.92 30.24
C MET A 538 -18.07 17.20 31.57
N PHE A 539 -17.14 16.35 32.00
CA PHE A 539 -17.40 15.38 33.07
C PHE A 539 -17.47 16.01 34.45
N ASN A 540 -16.58 16.96 34.80
CA ASN A 540 -16.68 17.61 36.11
C ASN A 540 -17.96 18.45 36.22
N THR A 541 -18.34 19.17 35.16
CA THR A 541 -19.59 19.95 35.11
C THR A 541 -20.81 19.04 35.27
N LEU A 542 -20.85 17.92 34.55
CA LEU A 542 -21.93 16.94 34.63
C LEU A 542 -22.02 16.31 36.03
N LEU A 543 -20.89 15.85 36.57
CA LEU A 543 -20.83 15.24 37.91
C LEU A 543 -21.25 16.23 38.99
N ASN A 544 -20.80 17.48 38.92
CA ASN A 544 -21.23 18.52 39.87
C ASN A 544 -22.73 18.78 39.78
N SER A 545 -23.29 18.81 38.57
CA SER A 545 -24.74 18.98 38.34
C SER A 545 -25.53 17.79 38.90
N PHE A 546 -25.03 16.57 38.72
CA PHE A 546 -25.62 15.35 39.28
C PHE A 546 -25.50 15.30 40.82
N SER A 547 -24.35 15.69 41.38
CA SER A 547 -24.16 15.80 42.83
C SER A 547 -25.11 16.81 43.44
N PHE A 548 -25.34 17.95 42.79
CA PHE A 548 -26.35 18.92 43.19
C PHE A 548 -27.74 18.27 43.23
N TYR A 549 -28.18 17.61 42.14
CA TYR A 549 -29.45 16.90 42.11
C TYR A 549 -29.58 15.87 43.24
N ARG A 550 -28.55 15.04 43.46
CA ARG A 550 -28.51 14.02 44.53
C ARG A 550 -28.59 14.61 45.94
N LEU A 551 -28.01 15.78 46.17
CA LEU A 551 -28.03 16.44 47.47
C LEU A 551 -29.46 16.88 47.86
N TYR A 552 -30.25 17.34 46.88
CA TYR A 552 -31.59 17.87 47.11
C TYR A 552 -32.71 16.85 46.88
N ASN A 553 -32.45 15.77 46.13
CA ASN A 553 -33.42 14.69 45.97
C ASN A 553 -33.39 13.72 47.17
N GLN A 554 -34.31 13.95 48.12
CA GLN A 554 -34.43 13.16 49.36
C GLN A 554 -34.94 11.72 49.16
N ASP A 555 -35.51 11.38 47.99
CA ASP A 555 -35.94 10.02 47.67
C ASP A 555 -35.68 9.69 46.17
N PRO A 556 -34.46 9.28 45.82
CA PRO A 556 -34.06 9.04 44.43
C PRO A 556 -34.73 7.83 43.76
N GLN A 557 -35.34 6.92 44.54
CA GLN A 557 -36.04 5.74 44.02
C GLN A 557 -37.54 5.97 43.83
N LYS A 558 -38.06 7.09 44.33
CA LYS A 558 -39.44 7.46 44.10
C LYS A 558 -39.59 7.90 42.65
N ASP A 559 -40.15 7.02 41.83
CA ASP A 559 -40.70 7.41 40.54
C ASP A 559 -41.75 8.49 40.81
N THR A 560 -41.41 9.73 40.45
CA THR A 560 -42.33 10.85 40.66
C THR A 560 -43.45 10.84 39.63
N GLY A 561 -43.38 9.96 38.61
CA GLY A 561 -44.44 9.75 37.64
C GLY A 561 -44.99 11.07 37.10
N VAL A 562 -44.10 12.03 36.79
CA VAL A 562 -44.51 13.39 36.42
C VAL A 562 -45.20 13.34 35.06
N SER A 563 -46.51 13.14 35.07
CA SER A 563 -47.38 13.15 33.90
C SER A 563 -47.88 14.55 33.54
N THR A 564 -47.57 15.54 34.39
CA THR A 564 -48.02 16.93 34.20
C THR A 564 -46.86 17.81 33.74
N PRO A 565 -47.02 18.56 32.63
CA PRO A 565 -46.00 19.50 32.17
C PRO A 565 -45.64 20.51 33.28
N PRO A 566 -44.36 20.87 33.43
CA PRO A 566 -43.97 21.84 34.44
C PRO A 566 -44.58 23.21 34.14
N LYS A 567 -44.94 23.96 35.18
CA LYS A 567 -45.55 25.29 35.05
C LYS A 567 -44.52 26.42 35.02
N HIS A 568 -43.33 26.18 35.57
CA HIS A 568 -42.30 27.21 35.69
C HIS A 568 -41.58 27.39 34.35
N GLU A 569 -41.36 28.64 33.94
CA GLU A 569 -40.82 28.98 32.61
C GLU A 569 -39.40 28.40 32.41
N MET A 570 -38.56 28.37 33.45
CA MET A 570 -37.22 27.78 33.37
C MET A 570 -37.25 26.26 33.13
N ASP A 571 -38.22 25.56 33.71
CA ASP A 571 -38.36 24.11 33.56
C ASP A 571 -38.89 23.79 32.15
N GLN A 572 -39.85 24.58 31.67
CA GLN A 572 -40.35 24.50 30.29
C GLN A 572 -39.23 24.79 29.29
N TRP A 573 -38.42 25.82 29.54
CA TRP A 573 -37.24 26.13 28.73
C TRP A 573 -36.24 24.98 28.71
N LEU A 574 -35.90 24.40 29.87
CA LEU A 574 -34.95 23.28 29.94
C LEU A 574 -35.45 22.08 29.14
N LEU A 575 -36.73 21.73 29.25
CA LEU A 575 -37.33 20.64 28.46
C LEU A 575 -37.35 20.94 26.97
N ALA A 576 -37.70 22.17 26.56
CA ALA A 576 -37.63 22.58 25.16
C ALA A 576 -36.20 22.48 24.62
N ARG A 577 -35.23 22.95 25.42
CA ARG A 577 -33.80 22.92 25.08
C ARG A 577 -33.27 21.49 24.98
N LEU A 578 -33.67 20.60 25.88
CA LEU A 578 -33.32 19.18 25.83
C LEU A 578 -33.86 18.51 24.56
N ASN A 579 -35.10 18.81 24.15
CA ASN A 579 -35.66 18.30 22.90
C ASN A 579 -34.92 18.83 21.67
N GLU A 580 -34.57 20.11 21.65
CA GLU A 580 -33.78 20.73 20.58
C GLU A 580 -32.39 20.06 20.46
N VAL A 581 -31.67 19.93 21.58
CA VAL A 581 -30.37 19.26 21.64
C VAL A 581 -30.49 17.80 21.20
N GLY A 582 -31.54 17.10 21.62
CA GLY A 582 -31.83 15.74 21.17
C GLY A 582 -31.96 15.66 19.65
N TYR A 583 -32.76 16.54 19.05
CA TYR A 583 -32.93 16.62 17.60
C TYR A 583 -31.62 16.91 16.86
N GLU A 584 -30.85 17.91 17.30
CA GLU A 584 -29.60 18.31 16.65
C GLU A 584 -28.52 17.22 16.77
N VAL A 585 -28.39 16.60 17.95
CA VAL A 585 -27.44 15.50 18.18
C VAL A 585 -27.80 14.31 17.31
N THR A 586 -29.07 13.91 17.27
CA THR A 586 -29.53 12.84 16.37
C THR A 586 -29.22 13.17 14.92
N THR A 587 -29.56 14.38 14.46
CA THR A 587 -29.29 14.82 13.08
C THR A 587 -27.81 14.73 12.73
N HIS A 588 -26.93 15.22 13.62
CA HIS A 588 -25.48 15.13 13.39
C HIS A 588 -24.97 13.69 13.38
N LEU A 589 -25.51 12.80 14.20
CA LEU A 589 -25.09 11.39 14.21
C LEU A 589 -25.58 10.62 12.98
N GLU A 590 -26.79 10.91 12.47
CA GLU A 590 -27.28 10.38 11.18
C GLU A 590 -26.38 10.80 10.01
N GLU A 591 -25.74 11.96 10.09
CA GLU A 591 -24.77 12.46 9.10
C GLU A 591 -23.30 12.14 9.45
N TYR A 592 -23.04 11.27 10.45
CA TYR A 592 -21.70 10.91 10.91
C TYR A 592 -20.81 12.11 11.36
N GLN A 593 -21.42 13.24 11.71
CA GLN A 593 -20.77 14.46 12.21
C GLN A 593 -20.53 14.38 13.72
N VAL A 594 -19.71 13.40 14.14
CA VAL A 594 -19.46 13.06 15.56
C VAL A 594 -19.02 14.27 16.38
N VAL A 595 -18.23 15.18 15.81
CA VAL A 595 -17.74 16.37 16.51
C VAL A 595 -18.82 17.39 16.82
N ASN A 596 -19.74 17.59 15.87
CA ASN A 596 -20.83 18.54 16.04
C ASN A 596 -21.81 18.00 17.09
N ALA A 597 -22.14 16.70 17.03
CA ALA A 597 -22.94 16.01 18.03
C ALA A 597 -22.33 16.13 19.45
N ALA A 598 -21.05 15.79 19.61
CA ALA A 598 -20.39 15.82 20.91
C ALA A 598 -20.29 17.24 21.49
N ARG A 599 -19.92 18.23 20.67
CA ARG A 599 -19.86 19.63 21.13
C ARG A 599 -21.24 20.15 21.53
N ARG A 600 -22.30 19.76 20.81
CA ARG A 600 -23.65 20.18 21.15
C ARG A 600 -24.13 19.63 22.50
N LEU A 601 -23.79 18.39 22.82
CA LEU A 601 -24.00 17.82 24.16
C LEU A 601 -23.19 18.55 25.24
N GLU A 602 -21.92 18.85 24.98
CA GLU A 602 -21.07 19.60 25.92
C GLU A 602 -21.63 21.00 26.21
N GLU A 603 -22.12 21.70 25.19
CA GLU A 603 -22.80 22.99 25.34
C GLU A 603 -24.02 22.88 26.25
N PHE A 604 -24.88 21.87 26.03
CA PHE A 604 -26.07 21.66 26.85
C PHE A 604 -25.74 21.38 28.32
N VAL A 605 -24.73 20.55 28.60
CA VAL A 605 -24.26 20.28 29.98
C VAL A 605 -23.81 21.58 30.66
N ASN A 606 -23.11 22.44 29.93
CA ASN A 606 -22.72 23.75 30.46
C ASN A 606 -23.94 24.66 30.70
N GLU A 607 -24.94 24.66 29.82
CA GLU A 607 -26.19 25.43 30.01
C GLU A 607 -27.01 24.92 31.20
N LEU A 608 -27.09 23.61 31.40
CA LEU A 608 -27.73 23.00 32.57
C LEU A 608 -27.08 23.53 33.86
N SER A 609 -25.76 23.57 33.91
CA SER A 609 -25.04 24.03 35.10
C SER A 609 -25.13 25.55 35.32
N THR A 610 -24.81 26.33 34.28
CA THR A 610 -24.60 27.79 34.39
C THR A 610 -25.85 28.64 34.18
N LYS A 611 -26.90 28.08 33.55
CA LYS A 611 -28.17 28.78 33.34
C LYS A 611 -29.26 28.17 34.21
N TYR A 612 -29.58 26.89 34.05
CA TYR A 612 -30.70 26.28 34.77
C TYR A 612 -30.43 26.22 36.28
N ILE A 613 -29.47 25.39 36.71
CA ILE A 613 -29.18 25.18 38.14
C ILE A 613 -28.83 26.50 38.82
N GLN A 614 -28.01 27.34 38.20
CA GLN A 614 -27.61 28.62 38.79
C GLN A 614 -28.79 29.56 39.04
N LEU A 615 -29.78 29.60 38.14
CA LEU A 615 -30.94 30.51 38.25
C LEU A 615 -32.12 29.88 39.00
N SER A 616 -32.12 28.57 39.26
CA SER A 616 -33.23 27.83 39.87
C SER A 616 -32.88 27.14 41.19
N ARG A 617 -31.72 27.47 41.80
CA ARG A 617 -31.26 26.83 43.06
C ARG A 617 -31.92 27.38 44.33
N ASP A 618 -32.44 28.60 44.26
CA ASP A 618 -33.15 29.30 45.32
C ASP A 618 -34.66 29.11 45.13
#